data_AF-A0A0N5BS21-F1
#
_entry.id   AF-A0A0N5BS21-F1
#
_cell.length_a   1.000
_cell.length_b   1.000
_cell.length_c   1.000
_cell.angle_alpha   90.00
_cell.angle_beta   90.00
_cell.angle_gamma   90.00
#
_symmetry.space_group_name_H-M   'P 1'
#
loop_
_entity.id
_entity.type
_entity.pdbx_description
1 polymer ?
#
loop_
_entity_poly.entity_id
_entity_poly.type
_entity_poly.pdbx_seq_one_letter_code
_entity_poly.pdbx_strand_id
1 'polypeptide(L)'
;MKILWTILLLYTFVTLLYGNCNVQKAFTLQGEKTFNGTDNVTCPNKDDKCATIVGYIPELFNGQNQDCSSNIFDFITQQLYVIRPDLKIEFDSKKFLDDAKKNCSNNLSSSIFGKLLPGNYSMFISCSNSGTDPSTEGAPDIPPVSSTKPLATCHNGNGSKVLCKEGYCTFYEYSINNTEDFSTASGSFYGCPNQLYDSMSTLLLTDNKSGANYDDLQKVSNFCVQKKNNTLKGTSQKYQYFYYINCNIDGNIVIKDIPQLPPGIVSSKSKVCPSETSGYFVNMTTKSENKTINCNEGYCAYVKARVLNVDGVFQGCPSSIENVINEINNQTKGVLNNTLSDFINKCNNKTYKKVDIVKVVDIYMDCYDGDHPDMSGNNSSIIKFSFLSFLIVVFYFFVHFI
;
A
#
# COMPACT_ATOMS: atom_id res chain seq x y z
N MET A 1 -43.41 -41.20 42.23
CA MET A 1 -42.03 -41.66 41.93
C MET A 1 -41.67 -41.62 40.45
N LYS A 2 -42.47 -42.18 39.52
CA LYS A 2 -42.13 -42.19 38.07
C LYS A 2 -41.91 -40.80 37.46
N ILE A 3 -42.78 -39.82 37.77
CA ILE A 3 -42.68 -38.44 37.26
C ILE A 3 -41.38 -37.74 37.71
N LEU A 4 -40.97 -37.95 38.98
CA LEU A 4 -39.73 -37.36 39.50
C LEU A 4 -38.50 -37.91 38.77
N TRP A 5 -38.47 -39.22 38.49
CA TRP A 5 -37.42 -39.86 37.71
C TRP A 5 -37.37 -39.36 36.26
N THR A 6 -38.52 -39.13 35.63
CA THR A 6 -38.59 -38.56 34.28
C THR A 6 -38.07 -37.12 34.25
N ILE A 7 -38.42 -36.31 35.25
CA ILE A 7 -37.91 -34.92 35.38
C ILE A 7 -36.41 -34.93 35.63
N LEU A 8 -35.90 -35.83 36.49
CA LEU A 8 -34.47 -35.94 36.78
C LEU A 8 -33.68 -36.39 35.54
N LEU A 9 -34.20 -37.37 34.79
CA LEU A 9 -33.64 -37.80 33.52
C LEU A 9 -33.63 -36.66 32.50
N LEU A 10 -34.75 -35.96 32.34
CA LEU A 10 -34.84 -34.81 31.43
C LEU A 10 -33.82 -33.72 31.81
N TYR A 11 -33.69 -33.43 33.10
CA TYR A 11 -32.73 -32.46 33.61
C TYR A 11 -31.27 -32.89 33.34
N THR A 12 -30.93 -34.15 33.59
CA THR A 12 -29.59 -34.69 33.27
C THR A 12 -29.30 -34.67 31.77
N PHE A 13 -30.29 -34.99 30.93
CA PHE A 13 -30.16 -34.90 29.48
C PHE A 13 -29.94 -33.46 29.03
N VAL A 14 -30.68 -32.50 29.58
CA VAL A 14 -30.51 -31.07 29.28
C VAL A 14 -29.13 -30.58 29.70
N THR A 15 -28.60 -30.99 30.86
CA THR A 15 -27.24 -30.59 31.28
C THR A 15 -26.13 -31.21 30.43
N LEU A 16 -26.37 -32.33 29.75
CA LEU A 16 -25.42 -32.96 28.81
C LEU A 16 -25.42 -32.28 27.42
N LEU A 17 -26.33 -31.33 27.18
CA LEU A 17 -26.42 -30.60 25.91
C LEU A 17 -25.54 -29.34 25.87
N TYR A 18 -24.89 -28.98 26.97
CA TYR A 18 -24.12 -27.75 27.07
C TYR A 18 -22.67 -27.98 27.51
N GLY A 19 -21.73 -27.30 26.84
CA GLY A 19 -20.36 -27.15 27.30
C GLY A 19 -20.24 -25.96 28.27
N ASN A 20 -19.17 -25.91 29.06
CA ASN A 20 -18.83 -24.77 29.92
C ASN A 20 -17.39 -24.36 29.65
N CYS A 21 -17.12 -23.07 29.48
CA CYS A 21 -15.81 -22.54 29.19
C CYS A 21 -15.48 -21.35 30.07
N ASN A 22 -14.22 -21.27 30.51
CA ASN A 22 -13.70 -20.06 31.10
C ASN A 22 -13.42 -19.06 29.97
N VAL A 23 -14.01 -17.89 30.09
CA VAL A 23 -13.97 -16.80 29.12
C VAL A 23 -13.15 -15.68 29.74
N GLN A 24 -12.16 -15.22 29.00
CA GLN A 24 -11.33 -14.08 29.35
C GLN A 24 -11.13 -13.23 28.09
N LYS A 25 -11.35 -11.92 28.21
CA LYS A 25 -11.24 -11.00 27.08
C LYS A 25 -10.29 -9.87 27.46
N ALA A 26 -9.21 -9.72 26.70
CA ALA A 26 -8.24 -8.66 26.86
C ALA A 26 -7.73 -8.25 25.49
N PHE A 27 -8.49 -7.40 24.79
CA PHE A 27 -8.15 -6.97 23.44
C PHE A 27 -8.64 -5.56 23.15
N THR A 28 -8.09 -4.94 22.10
CA THR A 28 -8.68 -3.77 21.44
C THR A 28 -9.29 -4.18 20.10
N LEU A 29 -10.51 -3.71 19.83
CA LEU A 29 -11.17 -3.83 18.53
C LEU A 29 -11.54 -2.44 18.03
N GLN A 30 -11.03 -2.05 16.86
CA GLN A 30 -11.18 -0.71 16.27
C GLN A 30 -10.87 0.43 17.26
N GLY A 31 -9.87 0.24 18.15
CA GLY A 31 -9.48 1.23 19.16
C GLY A 31 -10.28 1.21 20.46
N GLU A 32 -11.34 0.39 20.57
CA GLU A 32 -12.08 0.18 21.81
C GLU A 32 -11.49 -0.99 22.60
N LYS A 33 -11.09 -0.73 23.85
CA LYS A 33 -10.56 -1.75 24.75
C LYS A 33 -11.69 -2.54 25.40
N THR A 34 -11.61 -3.86 25.29
CA THR A 34 -12.43 -4.81 26.05
C THR A 34 -11.53 -5.51 27.07
N PHE A 35 -11.93 -5.44 28.34
CA PHE A 35 -11.28 -6.15 29.42
C PHE A 35 -12.33 -6.77 30.34
N ASN A 36 -12.47 -8.09 30.27
CA ASN A 36 -13.32 -8.86 31.15
C ASN A 36 -12.44 -9.82 31.96
N GLY A 37 -12.76 -9.95 33.25
CA GLY A 37 -12.18 -11.00 34.09
C GLY A 37 -12.55 -12.39 33.58
N THR A 38 -12.09 -13.41 34.30
CA THR A 38 -12.42 -14.79 33.98
C THR A 38 -13.85 -15.08 34.43
N ASP A 39 -14.74 -15.31 33.47
CA ASP A 39 -16.13 -15.71 33.70
C ASP A 39 -16.38 -17.11 33.14
N ASN A 40 -17.20 -17.92 33.81
CA ASN A 40 -17.60 -19.21 33.27
C ASN A 40 -18.88 -19.05 32.43
N VAL A 41 -18.80 -19.41 31.14
CA VAL A 41 -19.90 -19.27 30.18
C VAL A 41 -20.32 -20.64 29.66
N THR A 42 -21.62 -20.85 29.61
CA THR A 42 -22.23 -22.05 29.03
C THR A 42 -22.30 -21.91 27.50
N CYS A 43 -21.70 -22.86 26.79
CA CYS A 43 -21.67 -22.87 25.33
C CYS A 43 -23.00 -23.35 24.73
N PRO A 44 -23.42 -22.81 23.56
CA PRO A 44 -24.68 -23.17 22.93
C PRO A 44 -24.80 -24.65 22.56
N ASN A 45 -23.69 -25.32 22.30
CA ASN A 45 -23.61 -26.72 21.90
C ASN A 45 -22.63 -27.48 22.81
N LYS A 46 -22.98 -28.71 23.22
CA LYS A 46 -22.07 -29.63 23.93
C LYS A 46 -20.79 -29.97 23.17
N ASP A 47 -20.85 -29.89 21.84
CA ASP A 47 -19.71 -30.20 20.97
C ASP A 47 -18.81 -28.96 20.77
N ASP A 48 -19.23 -27.78 21.25
CA ASP A 48 -18.38 -26.60 21.25
C ASP A 48 -17.19 -26.80 22.20
N LYS A 49 -16.04 -26.37 21.71
CA LYS A 49 -14.78 -26.37 22.45
C LYS A 49 -14.61 -25.01 23.13
N CYS A 50 -13.77 -24.96 24.15
CA CYS A 50 -13.25 -23.69 24.60
C CYS A 50 -12.18 -23.27 23.59
N ALA A 51 -12.18 -22.02 23.16
CA ALA A 51 -11.28 -21.52 22.15
C ALA A 51 -10.66 -20.20 22.58
N THR A 52 -9.40 -20.00 22.22
CA THR A 52 -8.69 -18.73 22.38
C THR A 52 -8.22 -18.25 21.02
N ILE A 53 -8.42 -16.97 20.73
CA ILE A 53 -7.72 -16.27 19.66
C ILE A 53 -6.73 -15.29 20.29
N VAL A 54 -5.49 -15.32 19.83
CA VAL A 54 -4.44 -14.34 20.16
C VAL A 54 -3.95 -13.76 18.84
N GLY A 55 -3.91 -12.44 18.71
CA GLY A 55 -3.47 -11.87 17.45
C GLY A 55 -3.31 -10.36 17.43
N TYR A 56 -2.68 -9.92 16.35
CA TYR A 56 -2.47 -8.53 16.00
C TYR A 56 -2.82 -8.32 14.52
N ILE A 57 -3.84 -7.51 14.28
CA ILE A 57 -4.24 -7.00 12.98
C ILE A 57 -4.19 -5.47 13.08
N PRO A 58 -3.24 -4.81 12.37
CA PRO A 58 -3.05 -3.37 12.50
C PRO A 58 -4.34 -2.57 12.29
N GLU A 59 -4.59 -1.63 13.20
CA GLU A 59 -5.78 -0.75 13.24
C GLU A 59 -7.15 -1.45 13.34
N LEU A 60 -7.17 -2.77 13.57
CA LEU A 60 -8.40 -3.53 13.75
C LEU A 60 -8.43 -4.28 15.09
N PHE A 61 -7.52 -5.23 15.32
CA PHE A 61 -7.58 -6.15 16.47
C PHE A 61 -6.20 -6.30 17.12
N ASN A 62 -6.12 -6.22 18.44
CA ASN A 62 -4.89 -6.53 19.18
C ASN A 62 -5.22 -7.11 20.55
N GLY A 63 -4.80 -8.35 20.81
CA GLY A 63 -4.93 -8.97 22.13
C GLY A 63 -5.42 -10.41 22.08
N GLN A 64 -6.12 -10.79 23.14
CA GLN A 64 -6.63 -12.14 23.37
C GLN A 64 -8.14 -12.13 23.62
N ASN A 65 -8.86 -13.06 22.99
CA ASN A 65 -10.27 -13.32 23.23
C ASN A 65 -10.48 -14.83 23.42
N GLN A 66 -10.90 -15.24 24.61
CA GLN A 66 -11.30 -16.61 24.93
C GLN A 66 -12.82 -16.68 24.98
N ASP A 67 -13.41 -17.66 24.31
CA ASP A 67 -14.86 -17.89 24.27
C ASP A 67 -15.16 -19.33 23.81
N CYS A 68 -16.43 -19.69 23.68
CA CYS A 68 -16.83 -20.90 22.96
C CYS A 68 -16.35 -20.84 21.50
N SER A 69 -15.95 -21.98 20.92
CA SER A 69 -15.40 -22.03 19.57
C SER A 69 -16.30 -21.40 18.52
N SER A 70 -17.61 -21.63 18.61
CA SER A 70 -18.64 -20.99 17.78
C SER A 70 -18.53 -19.46 17.83
N ASN A 71 -18.52 -18.87 19.03
CA ASN A 71 -18.38 -17.44 19.25
C ASN A 71 -17.05 -16.87 18.74
N ILE A 72 -15.94 -17.62 18.83
CA ILE A 72 -14.64 -17.19 18.28
C ILE A 72 -14.68 -17.15 16.74
N PHE A 73 -15.24 -18.17 16.10
CA PHE A 73 -15.35 -18.17 14.63
C PHE A 73 -16.37 -17.14 14.13
N ASP A 74 -17.44 -16.89 14.88
CA ASP A 74 -18.38 -15.81 14.62
C ASP A 74 -17.72 -14.45 14.81
N PHE A 75 -16.89 -14.27 15.84
CA PHE A 75 -16.11 -13.05 16.04
C PHE A 75 -15.20 -12.78 14.83
N ILE A 76 -14.47 -13.79 14.32
CA ILE A 76 -13.62 -13.63 13.15
C ILE A 76 -14.45 -13.23 11.92
N THR A 77 -15.55 -13.93 11.66
CA THR A 77 -16.35 -13.72 10.44
C THR A 77 -17.20 -12.45 10.48
N GLN A 78 -17.72 -12.05 11.65
CA GLN A 78 -18.63 -10.92 11.79
C GLN A 78 -17.94 -9.63 12.22
N GLN A 79 -16.82 -9.71 12.97
CA GLN A 79 -16.12 -8.53 13.48
C GLN A 79 -14.82 -8.26 12.73
N LEU A 80 -14.13 -9.28 12.21
CA LEU A 80 -12.87 -9.06 11.50
C LEU A 80 -13.06 -8.97 9.99
N TYR A 81 -13.71 -9.97 9.37
CA TYR A 81 -13.88 -10.01 7.91
C TYR A 81 -14.76 -8.88 7.37
N VAL A 82 -15.87 -8.57 8.06
CA VAL A 82 -16.80 -7.53 7.63
C VAL A 82 -16.11 -6.16 7.60
N ILE A 83 -15.19 -5.92 8.54
CA ILE A 83 -14.49 -4.65 8.69
C ILE A 83 -13.26 -4.59 7.77
N ARG A 84 -12.67 -5.74 7.44
CA ARG A 84 -11.46 -5.85 6.62
C ARG A 84 -11.59 -6.96 5.59
N PRO A 85 -12.17 -6.68 4.41
CA PRO A 85 -12.32 -7.64 3.32
C PRO A 85 -10.99 -8.17 2.78
N ASP A 86 -9.90 -7.39 2.88
CA ASP A 86 -8.56 -7.83 2.51
C ASP A 86 -8.05 -8.98 3.39
N LEU A 87 -8.37 -8.94 4.69
CA LEU A 87 -8.10 -10.06 5.60
C LEU A 87 -8.85 -11.33 5.19
N LYS A 88 -10.12 -11.19 4.79
CA LYS A 88 -10.94 -12.31 4.32
C LYS A 88 -10.31 -12.98 3.10
N ILE A 89 -9.90 -12.19 2.10
CA ILE A 89 -9.25 -12.70 0.88
C ILE A 89 -7.99 -13.51 1.24
N GLU A 90 -7.17 -12.96 2.12
CA GLU A 90 -5.94 -13.61 2.57
C GLU A 90 -6.23 -14.94 3.29
N PHE A 91 -7.22 -14.98 4.18
CA PHE A 91 -7.57 -16.18 4.92
C PHE A 91 -8.19 -17.25 4.01
N ASP A 92 -9.05 -16.86 3.09
CA ASP A 92 -9.69 -17.76 2.12
C ASP A 92 -8.65 -18.38 1.18
N SER A 93 -7.67 -17.59 0.71
CA SER A 93 -6.58 -18.06 -0.15
C SER A 93 -5.75 -19.18 0.50
N LYS A 94 -5.63 -19.13 1.83
CA LYS A 94 -4.89 -20.09 2.65
C LYS A 94 -5.77 -21.15 3.30
N LYS A 95 -7.10 -21.11 3.06
CA LYS A 95 -8.11 -21.95 3.74
C LYS A 95 -7.99 -21.94 5.27
N PHE A 96 -7.48 -20.84 5.84
CA PHE A 96 -7.08 -20.79 7.25
C PHE A 96 -8.24 -21.08 8.19
N LEU A 97 -9.42 -20.51 7.92
CA LEU A 97 -10.57 -20.67 8.81
C LEU A 97 -11.12 -22.10 8.80
N ASP A 98 -11.11 -22.77 7.64
CA ASP A 98 -11.55 -24.16 7.51
C ASP A 98 -10.58 -25.11 8.23
N ASP A 99 -9.28 -24.89 8.04
CA ASP A 99 -8.24 -25.66 8.73
C ASP A 99 -8.25 -25.39 10.24
N ALA A 100 -8.45 -24.13 10.66
CA ALA A 100 -8.59 -23.77 12.08
C ALA A 100 -9.82 -24.41 12.73
N LYS A 101 -10.98 -24.47 12.05
CA LYS A 101 -12.16 -25.18 12.53
C LYS A 101 -11.88 -26.67 12.68
N LYS A 102 -11.25 -27.30 11.67
CA LYS A 102 -10.88 -28.72 11.71
C LYS A 102 -9.88 -29.02 12.83
N ASN A 103 -8.88 -28.18 13.01
CA ASN A 103 -7.89 -28.31 14.08
C ASN A 103 -8.53 -28.11 15.46
N CYS A 104 -9.42 -27.12 15.58
CA CYS A 104 -10.16 -26.85 16.81
C CYS A 104 -10.97 -28.06 17.28
N SER A 105 -11.66 -28.76 16.37
CA SER A 105 -12.39 -29.99 16.70
C SER A 105 -11.49 -31.11 17.27
N ASN A 106 -10.20 -31.06 16.97
CA ASN A 106 -9.18 -32.00 17.46
C ASN A 106 -8.34 -31.44 18.62
N ASN A 107 -8.71 -30.29 19.20
CA ASN A 107 -7.94 -29.57 20.22
C ASN A 107 -6.50 -29.21 19.78
N LEU A 108 -6.34 -28.90 18.50
CA LEU A 108 -5.08 -28.45 17.91
C LEU A 108 -5.10 -26.93 17.70
N SER A 109 -3.91 -26.33 17.65
CA SER A 109 -3.74 -24.92 17.34
C SER A 109 -3.51 -24.67 15.85
N SER A 110 -3.83 -23.45 15.41
CA SER A 110 -3.59 -22.95 14.06
C SER A 110 -3.01 -21.55 14.14
N SER A 111 -2.03 -21.26 13.29
CA SER A 111 -1.41 -19.94 13.20
C SER A 111 -1.37 -19.46 11.76
N ILE A 112 -1.48 -18.15 11.58
CA ILE A 112 -1.32 -17.49 10.29
C ILE A 112 -0.59 -16.16 10.45
N PHE A 113 0.28 -15.89 9.49
CA PHE A 113 1.04 -14.66 9.39
C PHE A 113 0.96 -14.16 7.95
N GLY A 114 1.04 -12.85 7.81
CA GLY A 114 1.08 -12.24 6.48
C GLY A 114 1.14 -10.74 6.54
N LYS A 115 0.78 -10.15 5.40
CA LYS A 115 0.78 -8.71 5.16
C LYS A 115 -0.63 -8.25 4.85
N LEU A 116 -1.02 -7.13 5.42
CA LEU A 116 -2.16 -6.32 5.02
C LEU A 116 -1.66 -4.92 4.66
N LEU A 117 -2.53 -4.08 4.10
CA LEU A 117 -2.18 -2.70 3.78
C LEU A 117 -1.50 -1.97 4.96
N PRO A 118 -2.10 -1.84 6.16
CA PRO A 118 -1.47 -1.15 7.28
C PRO A 118 -0.29 -1.87 7.94
N GLY A 119 0.16 -3.01 7.41
CA GLY A 119 1.34 -3.72 7.89
C GLY A 119 1.13 -5.21 8.11
N ASN A 120 2.06 -5.80 8.87
CA ASN A 120 2.05 -7.24 9.13
C ASN A 120 0.97 -7.59 10.15
N TYR A 121 0.33 -8.75 9.95
CA TYR A 121 -0.61 -9.31 10.90
C TYR A 121 -0.16 -10.69 11.36
N SER A 122 -0.65 -11.08 12.54
CA SER A 122 -0.50 -12.43 13.10
C SER A 122 -1.78 -12.84 13.80
N MET A 123 -2.13 -14.13 13.69
CA MET A 123 -3.27 -14.70 14.39
C MET A 123 -2.99 -16.14 14.77
N PHE A 124 -3.35 -16.49 15.99
CA PHE A 124 -3.24 -17.80 16.59
C PHE A 124 -4.60 -18.19 17.16
N ILE A 125 -5.05 -19.40 16.87
CA ILE A 125 -6.29 -19.99 17.40
C ILE A 125 -5.92 -21.32 18.05
N SER A 126 -6.42 -21.57 19.24
CA SER A 126 -6.23 -22.85 19.94
C SER A 126 -7.53 -23.23 20.63
N CYS A 127 -7.80 -24.53 20.70
CA CYS A 127 -9.02 -25.06 21.30
C CYS A 127 -8.73 -26.19 22.29
N SER A 128 -9.61 -26.34 23.26
CA SER A 128 -9.57 -27.34 24.32
C SER A 128 -10.96 -27.89 24.60
N ASN A 129 -11.03 -29.01 25.30
CA ASN A 129 -12.31 -29.58 25.71
C ASN A 129 -13.06 -28.63 26.67
N SER A 130 -14.39 -28.74 26.69
CA SER A 130 -15.23 -28.07 27.70
C SER A 130 -14.67 -28.27 29.10
N GLY A 131 -14.62 -27.19 29.88
CA GLY A 131 -14.12 -27.14 31.25
C GLY A 131 -12.59 -27.06 31.37
N THR A 132 -11.86 -26.96 30.26
CA THR A 132 -10.40 -26.80 30.25
C THR A 132 -10.00 -25.55 29.48
N ASP A 133 -8.97 -24.85 29.96
CA ASP A 133 -8.50 -23.63 29.32
C ASP A 133 -7.70 -23.95 28.04
N PRO A 134 -7.91 -23.22 26.94
CA PRO A 134 -7.12 -23.40 25.72
C PRO A 134 -5.66 -22.99 25.95
N SER A 135 -4.72 -23.78 25.43
CA SER A 135 -3.30 -23.43 25.48
C SER A 135 -2.99 -22.21 24.62
N THR A 136 -2.18 -21.29 25.14
CA THR A 136 -1.56 -20.18 24.39
C THR A 136 -0.10 -20.47 24.05
N GLU A 137 0.37 -21.69 24.26
CA GLU A 137 1.73 -22.10 23.87
C GLU A 137 1.90 -21.99 22.35
N GLY A 138 2.96 -21.31 21.91
CA GLY A 138 3.21 -21.04 20.50
C GLY A 138 2.42 -19.87 19.93
N ALA A 139 1.63 -19.14 20.75
CA ALA A 139 1.04 -17.88 20.32
C ALA A 139 2.13 -16.84 19.99
N PRO A 140 1.92 -15.97 18.99
CA PRO A 140 2.90 -14.96 18.63
C PRO A 140 3.03 -13.89 19.72
N ASP A 141 4.23 -13.34 19.85
CA ASP A 141 4.44 -12.11 20.61
C ASP A 141 3.70 -10.97 19.93
N ILE A 142 2.67 -10.43 20.60
CA ILE A 142 1.87 -9.31 20.13
C ILE A 142 2.17 -8.05 20.95
N PRO A 143 2.02 -6.85 20.37
CA PRO A 143 2.18 -5.61 21.12
C PRO A 143 1.22 -5.56 22.32
N PRO A 144 1.58 -4.88 23.42
CA PRO A 144 0.68 -4.70 24.55
C PRO A 144 -0.67 -4.13 24.12
N VAL A 145 -1.76 -4.65 24.71
CA VAL A 145 -3.12 -4.17 24.43
C VAL A 145 -3.18 -2.68 24.73
N SER A 146 -3.34 -1.87 23.69
CA SER A 146 -3.36 -0.42 23.81
C SER A 146 -4.54 0.05 24.67
N SER A 147 -4.40 1.20 25.32
CA SER A 147 -5.54 1.86 25.97
C SER A 147 -6.61 2.25 24.94
N THR A 148 -7.85 2.41 25.38
CA THR A 148 -8.90 3.00 24.54
C THR A 148 -8.41 4.31 23.96
N LYS A 149 -8.45 4.44 22.63
CA LYS A 149 -8.03 5.66 21.95
C LYS A 149 -9.15 6.71 22.08
N PRO A 150 -8.84 8.01 22.26
CA PRO A 150 -9.86 9.05 22.20
C PRO A 150 -10.56 9.05 20.83
N LEU A 151 -11.88 9.22 20.82
CA LEU A 151 -12.64 9.31 19.56
C LEU A 151 -12.17 10.51 18.73
N ALA A 152 -11.91 10.31 17.45
CA ALA A 152 -11.61 11.37 16.51
C ALA A 152 -12.87 11.76 15.72
N THR A 153 -13.11 13.06 15.56
CA THR A 153 -14.19 13.56 14.70
C THR A 153 -13.62 13.93 13.34
N CYS A 154 -14.00 13.19 12.31
CA CYS A 154 -13.44 13.28 10.97
C CYS A 154 -14.47 13.78 9.97
N HIS A 155 -14.00 14.33 8.85
CA HIS A 155 -14.86 14.67 7.71
C HIS A 155 -15.12 13.42 6.87
N ASN A 156 -16.33 13.30 6.33
CA ASN A 156 -16.75 12.17 5.49
C ASN A 156 -16.90 12.57 4.01
N GLY A 157 -16.09 13.54 3.53
CA GLY A 157 -16.05 14.00 2.13
C GLY A 157 -17.27 14.81 1.64
N ASN A 158 -18.45 14.64 2.23
CA ASN A 158 -19.71 15.30 1.87
C ASN A 158 -20.08 16.45 2.84
N GLY A 159 -19.14 16.91 3.67
CA GLY A 159 -19.37 17.90 4.72
C GLY A 159 -20.01 17.35 6.00
N SER A 160 -20.40 16.07 6.04
CA SER A 160 -20.82 15.40 7.27
C SER A 160 -19.61 14.96 8.11
N LYS A 161 -19.84 14.82 9.42
CA LYS A 161 -18.83 14.35 10.37
C LYS A 161 -19.06 12.87 10.71
N VAL A 162 -17.97 12.13 10.82
CA VAL A 162 -17.96 10.73 11.27
C VAL A 162 -17.07 10.60 12.51
N LEU A 163 -17.45 9.73 13.44
CA LEU A 163 -16.66 9.41 14.63
C LEU A 163 -15.82 8.17 14.38
N CYS A 164 -14.50 8.32 14.44
CA CYS A 164 -13.56 7.22 14.24
C CYS A 164 -13.03 6.74 15.59
N LYS A 165 -13.27 5.46 15.89
CA LYS A 165 -12.88 4.81 17.15
C LYS A 165 -11.39 4.46 17.18
N GLU A 166 -10.76 4.38 16.01
CA GLU A 166 -9.33 4.20 15.80
C GLU A 166 -8.52 5.41 16.27
N GLY A 167 -9.19 6.52 16.58
CA GLY A 167 -8.64 7.70 17.24
C GLY A 167 -7.84 8.64 16.34
N TYR A 168 -8.01 8.54 15.02
CA TYR A 168 -7.50 9.52 14.05
C TYR A 168 -8.31 9.50 12.76
N CYS A 169 -8.13 10.56 11.97
CA CYS A 169 -8.72 10.77 10.67
C CYS A 169 -7.71 10.50 9.57
N THR A 170 -8.23 10.19 8.38
CA THR A 170 -7.41 9.97 7.20
C THR A 170 -7.91 10.81 6.04
N PHE A 171 -6.97 11.37 5.28
CA PHE A 171 -7.16 11.84 3.93
C PHE A 171 -6.21 11.09 3.01
N TYR A 172 -6.72 10.62 1.87
CA TYR A 172 -5.96 9.93 0.86
C TYR A 172 -6.42 10.42 -0.51
N GLU A 173 -5.48 10.71 -1.39
CA GLU A 173 -5.74 11.09 -2.77
C GLU A 173 -4.79 10.34 -3.69
N TYR A 174 -5.29 9.92 -4.85
CA TYR A 174 -4.47 9.27 -5.84
C TYR A 174 -4.77 9.78 -7.26
N SER A 175 -3.73 9.73 -8.08
CA SER A 175 -3.80 9.91 -9.53
C SER A 175 -2.90 8.87 -10.17
N ILE A 176 -3.48 8.01 -10.99
CA ILE A 176 -2.78 6.96 -11.74
C ILE A 176 -3.04 7.19 -13.21
N ASN A 177 -1.98 7.54 -13.91
CA ASN A 177 -1.96 7.80 -15.32
C ASN A 177 -1.56 6.53 -16.08
N ASN A 178 -2.38 6.09 -17.02
CA ASN A 178 -2.01 5.05 -17.98
C ASN A 178 -1.49 5.73 -19.25
N THR A 179 -0.20 5.58 -19.50
CA THR A 179 0.48 6.22 -20.64
C THR A 179 0.19 5.52 -21.97
N GLU A 180 -0.39 4.32 -21.96
CA GLU A 180 -0.73 3.59 -23.20
C GLU A 180 -2.05 4.07 -23.82
N ASP A 181 -3.08 4.28 -22.99
CA ASP A 181 -4.43 4.65 -23.44
C ASP A 181 -4.84 6.09 -23.10
N PHE A 182 -3.93 6.87 -22.51
CA PHE A 182 -4.14 8.27 -22.15
C PHE A 182 -5.30 8.48 -21.19
N SER A 183 -5.49 7.53 -20.29
CA SER A 183 -6.48 7.63 -19.23
C SER A 183 -5.82 7.95 -17.89
N THR A 184 -6.58 8.62 -17.02
CA THR A 184 -6.21 8.85 -15.63
C THR A 184 -7.31 8.30 -14.75
N ALA A 185 -6.96 7.38 -13.87
CA ALA A 185 -7.78 7.03 -12.72
C ALA A 185 -7.39 7.95 -11.56
N SER A 186 -8.35 8.69 -11.01
CA SER A 186 -8.11 9.52 -9.84
C SER A 186 -9.25 9.37 -8.84
N GLY A 187 -8.95 9.67 -7.59
CA GLY A 187 -9.94 9.60 -6.52
C GLY A 187 -9.38 10.12 -5.22
N SER A 188 -10.28 10.39 -4.29
CA SER A 188 -9.93 10.79 -2.93
C SER A 188 -10.83 10.10 -1.92
N PHE A 189 -10.31 9.96 -0.71
CA PHE A 189 -10.99 9.38 0.44
C PHE A 189 -10.75 10.26 1.66
N TYR A 190 -11.82 10.48 2.43
CA TYR A 190 -11.81 11.18 3.71
C TYR A 190 -12.63 10.36 4.70
N GLY A 191 -12.08 10.01 5.86
CA GLY A 191 -12.84 9.26 6.85
C GLY A 191 -11.98 8.52 7.85
N CYS A 192 -12.46 7.34 8.25
CA CYS A 192 -11.80 6.50 9.24
C CYS A 192 -10.76 5.55 8.61
N PRO A 193 -9.73 5.15 9.37
CA PRO A 193 -8.64 4.32 8.85
C PRO A 193 -9.08 2.98 8.24
N ASN A 194 -10.02 2.26 8.84
CA ASN A 194 -10.44 0.98 8.27
C ASN A 194 -11.14 1.16 6.91
N GLN A 195 -11.96 2.20 6.76
CA GLN A 195 -12.62 2.55 5.49
C GLN A 195 -11.63 3.00 4.40
N LEU A 196 -10.52 3.63 4.81
CA LEU A 196 -9.42 3.94 3.90
C LEU A 196 -8.83 2.64 3.31
N TYR A 197 -8.56 1.64 4.15
CA TYR A 197 -7.98 0.38 3.69
C TYR A 197 -8.92 -0.36 2.75
N ASP A 198 -10.23 -0.33 2.99
CA ASP A 198 -11.22 -0.87 2.06
C ASP A 198 -11.19 -0.15 0.70
N SER A 199 -11.06 1.18 0.72
CA SER A 199 -10.95 2.00 -0.50
C SER A 199 -9.67 1.66 -1.28
N MET A 200 -8.55 1.48 -0.59
CA MET A 200 -7.29 1.04 -1.19
C MET A 200 -7.35 -0.40 -1.73
N SER A 201 -8.01 -1.31 -1.01
CA SER A 201 -8.23 -2.69 -1.48
C SER A 201 -9.11 -2.73 -2.72
N THR A 202 -10.11 -1.86 -2.81
CA THR A 202 -10.95 -1.75 -4.01
C THR A 202 -10.10 -1.41 -5.24
N LEU A 203 -9.14 -0.48 -5.11
CA LEU A 203 -8.20 -0.15 -6.19
C LEU A 203 -7.38 -1.34 -6.68
N LEU A 204 -7.02 -2.26 -5.78
CA LEU A 204 -6.28 -3.48 -6.12
C LEU A 204 -7.17 -4.55 -6.77
N LEU A 205 -8.46 -4.58 -6.44
CA LEU A 205 -9.40 -5.63 -6.85
C LEU A 205 -10.14 -5.33 -8.15
N THR A 206 -10.26 -4.06 -8.58
CA THR A 206 -10.95 -3.64 -9.82
C THR A 206 -10.22 -4.00 -11.12
N ASP A 207 -9.70 -5.23 -11.23
CA ASP A 207 -8.86 -5.78 -12.31
C ASP A 207 -7.48 -5.12 -12.47
N ASN A 208 -6.53 -5.87 -13.03
CA ASN A 208 -5.12 -5.51 -13.32
C ASN A 208 -4.89 -4.21 -14.13
N LYS A 209 -5.94 -3.44 -14.40
CA LYS A 209 -5.92 -2.19 -15.16
C LYS A 209 -5.79 -0.94 -14.29
N SER A 210 -5.95 -1.04 -12.97
CA SER A 210 -5.88 0.15 -12.09
C SER A 210 -4.49 0.75 -12.00
N GLY A 211 -3.43 -0.01 -12.33
CA GLY A 211 -2.03 0.42 -12.15
C GLY A 211 -1.59 0.50 -10.69
N ALA A 212 -2.48 0.21 -9.73
CA ALA A 212 -2.17 0.20 -8.32
C ALA A 212 -1.34 -1.04 -7.95
N ASN A 213 -0.29 -0.83 -7.16
CA ASN A 213 0.59 -1.89 -6.68
C ASN A 213 0.41 -2.07 -5.16
N TYR A 214 0.30 -3.32 -4.72
CA TYR A 214 0.09 -3.65 -3.31
C TYR A 214 1.21 -3.11 -2.39
N ASP A 215 2.48 -3.29 -2.77
CA ASP A 215 3.62 -2.87 -1.94
C ASP A 215 3.68 -1.36 -1.79
N ASP A 216 3.33 -0.60 -2.83
CA ASP A 216 3.29 0.85 -2.77
C ASP A 216 2.11 1.35 -1.93
N LEU A 217 0.92 0.76 -2.08
CA LEU A 217 -0.22 1.07 -1.21
C LEU A 217 0.04 0.67 0.25
N GLN A 218 0.74 -0.42 0.50
CA GLN A 218 1.20 -0.81 1.84
C GLN A 218 2.18 0.23 2.43
N LYS A 219 3.15 0.71 1.65
CA LYS A 219 4.05 1.79 2.10
C LYS A 219 3.26 3.05 2.47
N VAL A 220 2.32 3.44 1.62
CA VAL A 220 1.47 4.64 1.84
C VAL A 220 0.62 4.48 3.10
N SER A 221 -0.09 3.35 3.25
CA SER A 221 -0.94 3.09 4.42
C SER A 221 -0.17 2.98 5.74
N ASN A 222 1.08 2.51 5.73
CA ASN A 222 1.94 2.51 6.91
C ASN A 222 2.21 3.93 7.46
N PHE A 223 2.23 4.96 6.63
CA PHE A 223 2.33 6.35 7.12
C PHE A 223 1.11 6.75 7.95
N CYS A 224 -0.07 6.19 7.67
CA CYS A 224 -1.27 6.45 8.45
C CYS A 224 -1.26 5.83 9.83
N VAL A 225 -0.76 4.60 9.96
CA VAL A 225 -0.55 3.97 11.27
C VAL A 225 0.37 4.84 12.15
N GLN A 226 1.34 5.51 11.53
CA GLN A 226 2.24 6.46 12.20
C GLN A 226 1.66 7.87 12.38
N LYS A 227 0.44 8.14 11.90
CA LYS A 227 -0.24 9.45 11.93
C LYS A 227 0.62 10.54 11.29
N LYS A 228 1.16 10.24 10.11
CA LYS A 228 1.98 11.13 9.29
C LYS A 228 1.32 11.41 7.95
N ASN A 229 1.84 12.42 7.27
CA ASN A 229 1.59 12.62 5.85
C ASN A 229 2.74 12.09 5.01
N ASN A 230 2.45 11.78 3.75
CA ASN A 230 3.44 11.44 2.75
C ASN A 230 2.91 11.63 1.33
N THR A 231 3.82 11.94 0.41
CA THR A 231 3.56 11.87 -1.03
C THR A 231 4.47 10.80 -1.63
N LEU A 232 3.87 9.76 -2.20
CA LEU A 232 4.57 8.73 -2.94
C LEU A 232 4.32 8.93 -4.44
N LYS A 233 5.38 8.87 -5.24
CA LYS A 233 5.28 8.87 -6.70
C LYS A 233 6.18 7.80 -7.30
N GLY A 234 5.76 7.22 -8.40
CA GLY A 234 6.55 6.20 -9.09
C GLY A 234 5.95 5.77 -10.41
N THR A 235 6.57 4.78 -11.03
CA THR A 235 6.16 4.22 -12.30
C THR A 235 6.14 2.69 -12.22
N SER A 236 5.17 2.07 -12.89
CA SER A 236 5.08 0.62 -13.01
C SER A 236 4.56 0.28 -14.40
N GLN A 237 5.43 -0.27 -15.25
CA GLN A 237 5.12 -0.56 -16.66
C GLN A 237 4.61 0.70 -17.40
N LYS A 238 3.34 0.70 -17.82
CA LYS A 238 2.65 1.80 -18.49
C LYS A 238 1.96 2.79 -17.55
N TYR A 239 2.11 2.60 -16.24
CA TYR A 239 1.43 3.42 -15.24
C TYR A 239 2.42 4.38 -14.57
N GLN A 240 1.98 5.62 -14.39
CA GLN A 240 2.61 6.59 -13.49
C GLN A 240 1.63 6.86 -12.37
N TYR A 241 2.04 6.69 -11.12
CA TYR A 241 1.15 6.85 -9.97
C TYR A 241 1.66 7.93 -9.03
N PHE A 242 0.70 8.62 -8.43
CA PHE A 242 0.88 9.65 -7.42
C PHE A 242 -0.12 9.37 -6.31
N TYR A 243 0.39 9.15 -5.11
CA TYR A 243 -0.39 8.93 -3.90
C TYR A 243 -0.04 10.02 -2.92
N TYR A 244 -1.03 10.69 -2.38
CA TYR A 244 -0.88 11.53 -1.21
C TYR A 244 -1.72 10.97 -0.07
N ILE A 245 -1.15 10.98 1.12
CA ILE A 245 -1.85 10.55 2.31
C ILE A 245 -1.54 11.50 3.46
N ASN A 246 -2.53 11.77 4.30
CA ASN A 246 -2.37 12.56 5.51
C ASN A 246 -3.26 11.98 6.61
N CYS A 247 -2.64 11.60 7.72
CA CYS A 247 -3.32 11.00 8.85
C CYS A 247 -3.01 11.76 10.13
N ASN A 248 -4.05 12.16 10.85
CA ASN A 248 -3.91 12.99 12.04
C ASN A 248 -5.10 12.79 12.99
N ILE A 249 -4.86 12.98 14.28
CA ILE A 249 -5.91 12.92 15.30
C ILE A 249 -6.94 14.04 15.09
N ASP A 250 -6.51 15.22 14.61
CA ASP A 250 -7.37 16.33 14.24
C ASP A 250 -7.81 16.22 12.77
N GLY A 251 -9.11 16.02 12.55
CA GLY A 251 -9.72 15.95 11.23
C GLY A 251 -9.59 17.21 10.39
N ASN A 252 -9.31 18.38 10.98
CA ASN A 252 -9.07 19.61 10.22
C ASN A 252 -7.64 19.66 9.66
N ILE A 253 -6.69 18.97 10.31
CA ILE A 253 -5.29 18.95 9.86
C ILE A 253 -5.13 18.04 8.64
N VAL A 254 -5.90 16.95 8.53
CA VAL A 254 -5.74 15.99 7.42
C VAL A 254 -6.09 16.58 6.06
N ILE A 255 -6.92 17.62 6.03
CA ILE A 255 -7.32 18.33 4.80
C ILE A 255 -6.55 19.63 4.58
N LYS A 256 -5.62 19.96 5.47
CA LYS A 256 -4.81 21.17 5.37
C LYS A 256 -3.61 20.90 4.46
N ASP A 257 -3.30 21.87 3.60
CA ASP A 257 -2.09 21.86 2.77
C ASP A 257 -1.99 20.62 1.86
N ILE A 258 -3.13 20.15 1.33
CA ILE A 258 -3.17 19.05 0.35
C ILE A 258 -2.38 19.47 -0.90
N PRO A 259 -1.32 18.74 -1.28
CA PRO A 259 -0.54 19.06 -2.46
C PRO A 259 -1.38 18.82 -3.71
N GLN A 260 -1.23 19.68 -4.71
CA GLN A 260 -1.83 19.44 -6.01
C GLN A 260 -1.13 18.24 -6.66
N LEU A 261 -1.88 17.15 -6.87
CA LEU A 261 -1.37 16.02 -7.65
C LEU A 261 -1.21 16.43 -9.13
N PRO A 262 -0.30 15.78 -9.88
CA PRO A 262 -0.13 16.07 -11.30
C PRO A 262 -1.44 15.94 -12.07
N PRO A 263 -1.67 16.83 -13.05
CA PRO A 263 -2.90 16.80 -13.83
C PRO A 263 -3.02 15.46 -14.56
N GLY A 264 -4.26 15.02 -14.74
CA GLY A 264 -4.55 13.85 -15.55
C GLY A 264 -4.09 14.03 -16.99
N ILE A 265 -3.77 12.92 -17.64
CA ILE A 265 -3.40 12.86 -19.05
C ILE A 265 -4.68 13.14 -19.86
N VAL A 266 -4.82 14.37 -20.41
CA VAL A 266 -6.02 14.79 -21.20
C VAL A 266 -5.76 14.72 -22.71
N SER A 267 -6.50 13.88 -23.44
CA SER A 267 -6.39 13.63 -24.90
C SER A 267 -6.80 14.79 -25.83
N SER A 268 -6.54 16.04 -25.46
CA SER A 268 -7.09 17.20 -26.19
C SER A 268 -6.23 17.67 -27.38
N LYS A 269 -4.96 17.27 -27.46
CA LYS A 269 -4.06 17.51 -28.62
C LYS A 269 -3.12 16.34 -28.80
N SER A 270 -3.65 15.18 -29.19
CA SER A 270 -2.82 14.00 -29.40
C SER A 270 -1.97 14.14 -30.66
N LYS A 271 -0.65 14.00 -30.52
CA LYS A 271 0.26 13.74 -31.61
C LYS A 271 0.74 12.30 -31.52
N VAL A 272 0.68 11.57 -32.63
CA VAL A 272 1.25 10.23 -32.72
C VAL A 272 2.79 10.37 -32.73
N CYS A 273 3.42 9.92 -31.65
CA CYS A 273 4.86 9.93 -31.44
C CYS A 273 5.41 8.51 -31.65
N PRO A 274 6.62 8.33 -32.20
CA PRO A 274 7.31 7.05 -32.10
C PRO A 274 7.61 6.73 -30.63
N SER A 275 7.45 5.47 -30.25
CA SER A 275 7.71 4.93 -28.93
C SER A 275 8.86 3.95 -29.01
N GLU A 276 10.01 4.37 -28.48
CA GLU A 276 11.21 3.54 -28.37
C GLU A 276 11.75 3.64 -26.96
N THR A 277 12.04 2.49 -26.36
CA THR A 277 12.91 2.40 -25.19
C THR A 277 13.95 1.34 -25.49
N SER A 278 15.20 1.77 -25.62
CA SER A 278 16.33 0.91 -25.99
C SER A 278 17.56 1.13 -25.09
N GLY A 279 18.44 0.14 -25.03
CA GLY A 279 19.72 0.21 -24.32
C GLY A 279 19.58 0.41 -22.81
N TYR A 280 20.20 1.47 -22.26
CA TYR A 280 20.16 1.85 -20.84
C TYR A 280 18.74 1.82 -20.25
N PHE A 281 17.73 2.21 -21.04
CA PHE A 281 16.33 2.27 -20.59
C PHE A 281 15.58 0.92 -20.65
N VAL A 282 16.16 -0.15 -21.23
CA VAL A 282 15.48 -1.47 -21.41
C VAL A 282 15.66 -2.39 -20.22
N ASN A 283 16.65 -2.15 -19.36
CA ASN A 283 16.91 -3.05 -18.24
C ASN A 283 15.76 -3.06 -17.20
N MET A 284 14.71 -2.25 -17.37
CA MET A 284 13.51 -2.23 -16.54
C MET A 284 12.16 -2.26 -17.30
N THR A 285 12.15 -2.19 -18.63
CA THR A 285 10.93 -2.29 -19.45
C THR A 285 11.18 -3.18 -20.65
N THR A 286 10.32 -4.20 -20.85
CA THR A 286 10.37 -5.10 -22.01
C THR A 286 10.63 -4.32 -23.29
N LYS A 287 11.63 -4.75 -24.05
CA LYS A 287 12.01 -4.19 -25.35
C LYS A 287 10.76 -3.95 -26.18
N SER A 288 10.31 -2.69 -26.25
CA SER A 288 9.19 -2.34 -27.11
C SER A 288 9.77 -2.15 -28.48
N GLU A 289 9.52 -3.10 -29.38
CA GLU A 289 9.71 -2.88 -30.81
C GLU A 289 8.89 -1.66 -31.24
N ASN A 290 9.39 -0.90 -32.23
CA ASN A 290 8.82 0.33 -32.78
C ASN A 290 7.29 0.35 -32.73
N LYS A 291 6.75 0.97 -31.69
CA LYS A 291 5.33 1.27 -31.54
C LYS A 291 5.14 2.77 -31.67
N THR A 292 3.90 3.20 -31.86
CA THR A 292 3.54 4.61 -31.75
C THR A 292 2.75 4.85 -30.46
N ILE A 293 2.86 6.04 -29.91
CA ILE A 293 2.21 6.50 -28.66
C ILE A 293 1.61 7.89 -28.88
N ASN A 294 0.39 8.17 -28.43
CA ASN A 294 -0.32 9.43 -28.69
C ASN A 294 -0.07 10.52 -27.62
N CYS A 295 0.95 11.36 -27.78
CA CYS A 295 1.30 12.41 -26.82
C CYS A 295 0.28 13.57 -26.77
N ASN A 296 -0.23 13.92 -25.58
CA ASN A 296 -1.26 14.96 -25.39
C ASN A 296 -0.76 16.39 -25.54
N GLU A 297 0.54 16.57 -25.44
CA GLU A 297 1.21 17.86 -25.50
C GLU A 297 1.26 18.39 -26.96
N GLY A 298 0.91 17.55 -27.93
CA GLY A 298 0.94 17.86 -29.35
C GLY A 298 2.35 17.84 -29.94
N TYR A 299 3.35 17.31 -29.24
CA TYR A 299 4.72 17.13 -29.72
C TYR A 299 5.37 15.90 -29.08
N CYS A 300 6.47 15.43 -29.66
CA CYS A 300 7.18 14.22 -29.24
C CYS A 300 8.38 14.58 -28.35
N ALA A 301 8.81 13.63 -27.53
CA ALA A 301 10.06 13.69 -26.78
C ALA A 301 11.06 12.64 -27.30
N TYR A 302 12.33 13.02 -27.37
CA TYR A 302 13.44 12.14 -27.68
C TYR A 302 14.58 12.39 -26.69
N VAL A 303 15.11 11.33 -26.10
CA VAL A 303 16.28 11.37 -25.23
C VAL A 303 17.25 10.28 -25.69
N LYS A 304 18.47 10.67 -26.02
CA LYS A 304 19.59 9.77 -26.23
C LYS A 304 20.59 10.01 -25.11
N ALA A 305 20.86 8.98 -24.32
CA ALA A 305 21.75 9.05 -23.19
C ALA A 305 22.86 8.01 -23.29
N ARG A 306 24.07 8.37 -22.92
CA ARG A 306 25.16 7.46 -22.60
C ARG A 306 25.50 7.62 -21.13
N VAL A 307 25.17 6.63 -20.32
CA VAL A 307 25.41 6.62 -18.87
C VAL A 307 26.38 5.50 -18.57
N LEU A 308 27.55 5.80 -18.00
CA LEU A 308 28.57 4.78 -17.67
C LEU A 308 28.92 3.84 -18.83
N ASN A 309 29.06 4.40 -20.04
CA ASN A 309 29.31 3.67 -21.31
C ASN A 309 28.18 2.78 -21.82
N VAL A 310 26.97 2.88 -21.26
CA VAL A 310 25.77 2.22 -21.79
C VAL A 310 24.95 3.26 -22.55
N ASP A 311 24.81 3.07 -23.86
CA ASP A 311 23.91 3.88 -24.69
C ASP A 311 22.46 3.47 -24.44
N GLY A 312 21.55 4.44 -24.47
CA GLY A 312 20.11 4.20 -24.44
C GLY A 312 19.34 5.29 -25.17
N VAL A 313 18.19 4.92 -25.70
CA VAL A 313 17.25 5.83 -26.35
C VAL A 313 15.90 5.70 -25.68
N PHE A 314 15.29 6.84 -25.38
CA PHE A 314 13.90 6.97 -25.03
C PHE A 314 13.23 7.88 -26.06
N GLN A 315 12.09 7.46 -26.58
CA GLN A 315 11.24 8.25 -27.45
C GLN A 315 9.79 8.04 -27.02
N GLY A 316 9.03 9.13 -26.85
CA GLY A 316 7.66 9.05 -26.36
C GLY A 316 7.05 10.41 -26.02
N CYS A 317 6.25 10.45 -24.96
CA CYS A 317 5.54 11.67 -24.53
C CYS A 317 6.44 12.62 -23.72
N PRO A 318 6.34 13.95 -23.93
CA PRO A 318 7.00 14.97 -23.10
C PRO A 318 6.76 14.84 -21.60
N SER A 319 5.55 14.48 -21.17
CA SER A 319 5.21 14.19 -19.76
C SER A 319 6.08 13.10 -19.12
N SER A 320 6.67 12.19 -19.89
CA SER A 320 7.54 11.15 -19.38
C SER A 320 9.00 11.59 -19.21
N ILE A 321 9.41 12.73 -19.77
CA ILE A 321 10.82 13.19 -19.72
C ILE A 321 11.28 13.40 -18.28
N GLU A 322 10.45 13.98 -17.41
CA GLU A 322 10.87 14.24 -16.03
C GLU A 322 11.29 12.96 -15.31
N ASN A 323 10.52 11.88 -15.50
CA ASN A 323 10.85 10.58 -14.94
C ASN A 323 12.15 10.01 -15.53
N VAL A 324 12.31 10.11 -16.85
CA VAL A 324 13.52 9.65 -17.56
C VAL A 324 14.78 10.38 -17.08
N ILE A 325 14.74 11.72 -16.96
CA ILE A 325 15.90 12.50 -16.52
C ILE A 325 16.17 12.29 -15.02
N ASN A 326 15.13 12.20 -14.19
CA ASN A 326 15.28 11.89 -12.76
C ASN A 326 15.95 10.53 -12.54
N GLU A 327 15.62 9.53 -13.35
CA GLU A 327 16.25 8.22 -13.29
C GLU A 327 17.74 8.29 -13.61
N ILE A 328 18.11 8.98 -14.70
CA ILE A 328 19.54 9.19 -15.04
C ILE A 328 20.24 9.93 -13.90
N ASN A 329 19.60 10.95 -13.34
CA ASN A 329 20.15 11.72 -12.23
C ASN A 329 20.38 10.86 -10.98
N ASN A 330 19.45 9.97 -10.63
CA ASN A 330 19.58 9.07 -9.50
C ASN A 330 20.73 8.07 -9.70
N GLN A 331 20.82 7.46 -10.88
CA GLN A 331 21.88 6.50 -11.21
C GLN A 331 23.26 7.16 -11.25
N THR A 332 23.32 8.43 -11.62
CA THR A 332 24.54 9.25 -11.64
C THR A 332 24.79 9.96 -10.32
N LYS A 333 24.04 9.64 -9.26
CA LYS A 333 24.17 10.21 -7.91
C LYS A 333 24.08 11.74 -7.86
N GLY A 334 23.11 12.32 -8.58
CA GLY A 334 22.76 13.73 -8.50
C GLY A 334 23.54 14.65 -9.43
N VAL A 335 24.32 14.11 -10.38
CA VAL A 335 25.16 14.88 -11.30
C VAL A 335 24.36 15.87 -12.16
N LEU A 336 23.07 15.64 -12.37
CA LEU A 336 22.18 16.47 -13.19
C LEU A 336 21.29 17.42 -12.38
N ASN A 337 21.44 17.50 -11.05
CA ASN A 337 20.56 18.29 -10.17
C ASN A 337 20.36 19.74 -10.65
N ASN A 338 21.41 20.38 -11.16
CA ASN A 338 21.37 21.78 -11.62
C ASN A 338 20.90 21.93 -13.08
N THR A 339 20.68 20.84 -13.80
CA THR A 339 20.30 20.84 -15.22
C THR A 339 18.87 20.34 -15.47
N LEU A 340 18.24 19.68 -14.49
CA LEU A 340 16.90 19.10 -14.63
C LEU A 340 15.85 20.14 -15.05
N SER A 341 15.78 21.27 -14.34
CA SER A 341 14.82 22.34 -14.68
C SER A 341 15.07 22.93 -16.07
N ASP A 342 16.34 23.00 -16.50
CA ASP A 342 16.69 23.48 -17.84
C ASP A 342 16.24 22.48 -18.92
N PHE A 343 16.40 21.17 -18.69
CA PHE A 343 15.85 20.15 -19.60
C PHE A 343 14.33 20.27 -19.74
N ILE A 344 13.60 20.34 -18.63
CA ILE A 344 12.13 20.48 -18.68
C ILE A 344 11.73 21.77 -19.41
N ASN A 345 12.38 22.89 -19.10
CA ASN A 345 12.10 24.17 -19.76
C ASN A 345 12.40 24.13 -21.26
N LYS A 346 13.50 23.49 -21.68
CA LYS A 346 13.84 23.34 -23.10
C LYS A 346 12.85 22.46 -23.83
N CYS A 347 12.42 21.37 -23.21
CA CYS A 347 11.41 20.50 -23.77
C CYS A 347 10.06 21.23 -23.96
N ASN A 348 9.61 21.96 -22.94
CA ASN A 348 8.35 22.73 -23.01
C ASN A 348 8.39 23.82 -24.09
N ASN A 349 9.58 24.36 -24.38
CA ASN A 349 9.80 25.32 -25.45
C ASN A 349 10.01 24.68 -26.84
N LYS A 350 9.87 23.35 -26.96
CA LYS A 350 10.12 22.60 -28.20
C LYS A 350 11.52 22.83 -28.77
N THR A 351 12.51 22.79 -27.88
CA THR A 351 13.93 22.97 -28.20
C THR A 351 14.74 21.81 -27.67
N TYR A 352 15.90 21.58 -28.26
CA TYR A 352 16.82 20.54 -27.81
C TYR A 352 17.84 21.07 -26.80
N LYS A 353 18.43 20.13 -26.05
CA LYS A 353 19.53 20.37 -25.11
C LYS A 353 20.51 19.22 -25.20
N LYS A 354 21.80 19.56 -25.27
CA LYS A 354 22.89 18.61 -25.09
C LYS A 354 23.66 18.94 -23.81
N VAL A 355 23.92 17.93 -23.00
CA VAL A 355 24.79 18.00 -21.82
C VAL A 355 25.82 16.89 -21.94
N ASP A 356 27.09 17.27 -21.96
CA ASP A 356 28.22 16.34 -21.95
C ASP A 356 29.03 16.59 -20.67
N ILE A 357 29.01 15.61 -19.77
CA ILE A 357 29.79 15.60 -18.55
C ILE A 357 30.86 14.53 -18.73
N VAL A 358 32.05 15.02 -19.10
CA VAL A 358 33.25 14.28 -19.51
C VAL A 358 33.28 12.85 -18.94
N LYS A 359 33.01 11.87 -19.80
CA LYS A 359 33.11 10.40 -19.58
C LYS A 359 32.14 9.78 -18.56
N VAL A 360 31.18 10.53 -18.00
CA VAL A 360 30.19 9.98 -17.05
C VAL A 360 28.80 9.93 -17.69
N VAL A 361 28.39 11.03 -18.32
CA VAL A 361 27.05 11.21 -18.90
C VAL A 361 27.12 12.06 -20.18
N ASP A 362 26.62 11.55 -21.29
CA ASP A 362 26.29 12.34 -22.49
C ASP A 362 24.78 12.22 -22.72
N ILE A 363 24.03 13.32 -22.53
CA ILE A 363 22.59 13.36 -22.75
C ILE A 363 22.31 14.35 -23.87
N TYR A 364 21.56 13.87 -24.85
CA TYR A 364 20.89 14.67 -25.84
C TYR A 364 19.38 14.51 -25.65
N MET A 365 18.66 15.62 -25.55
CA MET A 365 17.21 15.63 -25.45
C MET A 365 16.65 16.61 -26.48
N ASP A 366 15.58 16.22 -27.16
CA ASP A 366 14.82 17.07 -28.06
C ASP A 366 13.32 16.87 -27.87
N CYS A 367 12.56 17.97 -27.98
CA CYS A 367 11.10 17.93 -27.96
C CYS A 367 10.60 18.61 -29.23
N TYR A 368 9.98 17.82 -30.11
CA TYR A 368 9.86 18.19 -31.51
C TYR A 368 8.43 18.02 -32.05
N ASP A 369 8.03 19.00 -32.86
CA ASP A 369 6.73 19.02 -33.55
C ASP A 369 6.80 18.44 -34.99
N GLY A 370 8.00 18.15 -35.49
CA GLY A 370 8.20 17.44 -36.77
C GLY A 370 8.02 15.92 -36.70
N ASP A 371 8.34 15.22 -37.78
CA ASP A 371 8.25 13.75 -37.85
C ASP A 371 9.43 13.04 -37.15
N HIS A 372 10.55 13.74 -37.02
CA HIS A 372 11.78 13.24 -36.39
C HIS A 372 12.41 14.31 -35.49
N PRO A 373 13.20 13.91 -34.48
CA PRO A 373 13.99 14.85 -33.70
C PRO A 373 14.93 15.66 -34.61
N ASP A 374 15.05 16.96 -34.33
CA ASP A 374 15.96 17.86 -35.06
C ASP A 374 17.28 18.00 -34.29
N MET A 375 18.26 17.23 -34.76
CA MET A 375 19.62 17.24 -34.21
C MET A 375 20.54 18.27 -34.85
N SER A 376 20.03 19.15 -35.72
CA SER A 376 20.86 20.03 -36.55
C SER A 376 21.18 21.40 -35.93
N GLY A 377 20.63 21.71 -34.76
CA GLY A 377 20.87 22.98 -34.09
C GLY A 377 22.25 23.07 -33.42
N ASN A 378 22.89 24.24 -33.49
CA ASN A 378 24.15 24.55 -32.82
C ASN A 378 23.93 25.41 -31.56
N ASN A 379 23.69 24.76 -30.42
CA ASN A 379 23.48 25.40 -29.12
C ASN A 379 24.00 24.46 -28.02
N SER A 380 25.24 24.02 -28.20
CA SER A 380 25.97 23.28 -27.17
C SER A 380 26.41 24.25 -26.09
N SER A 381 25.61 24.39 -25.04
CA SER A 381 26.14 24.89 -23.78
C SER A 381 27.01 23.78 -23.19
N ILE A 382 28.29 23.73 -23.58
CA ILE A 382 29.27 22.91 -22.87
C ILE A 382 29.36 23.49 -21.47
N ILE A 383 28.68 22.87 -20.50
CA ILE A 383 28.89 23.17 -19.09
C ILE A 383 30.26 22.60 -18.76
N LYS A 384 31.30 23.42 -18.94
CA LYS A 384 32.63 23.12 -18.44
C LYS A 384 32.53 23.11 -16.93
N PHE A 385 32.29 21.94 -16.34
CA PHE A 385 32.55 21.76 -14.92
C PHE A 385 34.01 22.15 -14.68
N SER A 386 34.21 23.14 -13.80
CA SER A 386 35.54 23.46 -13.31
C SER A 386 36.17 22.15 -12.83
N PHE A 387 37.39 21.88 -13.30
CA PHE A 387 38.18 20.69 -12.97
C PHE A 387 38.23 20.41 -11.46
N LEU A 388 38.03 21.46 -10.65
CA LEU A 388 37.95 21.43 -9.19
C LEU A 388 36.78 20.58 -8.64
N SER A 389 35.59 20.69 -9.24
CA SER A 389 34.40 19.94 -8.82
C SER A 389 34.49 18.44 -9.14
N PHE A 390 35.13 18.10 -10.26
CA PHE A 390 35.39 16.71 -10.63
C PHE A 390 36.44 16.06 -9.72
N LEU A 391 37.48 16.81 -9.36
CA LEU A 391 38.48 16.37 -8.38
C LEU A 391 37.81 16.04 -7.03
N ILE A 392 36.86 16.85 -6.55
CA ILE A 392 36.16 16.59 -5.28
C ILE A 392 35.36 15.28 -5.33
N VAL A 393 34.66 14.99 -6.44
CA VAL A 393 33.91 13.73 -6.60
C VAL A 393 34.86 12.53 -6.64
N VAL A 394 35.96 12.61 -7.41
CA VAL A 394 36.96 11.53 -7.48
C VAL A 394 37.65 11.33 -6.13
N PHE A 395 37.98 12.41 -5.41
CA PHE A 395 38.56 12.33 -4.07
C PHE A 395 37.60 11.70 -3.07
N TYR A 396 36.30 12.03 -3.15
CA TYR A 396 35.27 11.42 -2.31
C TYR A 396 35.16 9.91 -2.53
N PHE A 397 35.26 9.46 -3.79
CA PHE A 397 35.29 8.02 -4.10
C PHE A 397 36.57 7.34 -3.59
N PHE A 398 37.73 7.98 -3.68
CA PHE A 398 38.97 7.42 -3.15
C PHE A 398 39.02 7.36 -1.62
N VAL A 399 38.41 8.32 -0.93
CA VAL A 399 38.38 8.38 0.55
C VAL A 399 37.37 7.43 1.18
N HIS A 400 36.41 6.88 0.42
CA HIS A 400 35.42 5.93 0.93
C HIS A 400 35.63 4.48 0.46
N PHE A 401 36.61 4.22 -0.40
CA PHE A 401 36.96 2.87 -0.89
C PHE A 401 38.38 2.42 -0.55
N ILE A 402 39.09 3.18 0.29
CA ILE A 402 40.27 2.76 1.07
C ILE A 402 39.81 2.77 2.53
#